data_AF-A0A455ZC95-F1
#
_entry.id   AF-A0A455ZC95-F1
#
_cell.length_a   1.000
_cell.length_b   1.000
_cell.length_c   1.000
_cell.angle_alpha   90.00
_cell.angle_beta   90.00
_cell.angle_gamma   90.00
#
_symmetry.space_group_name_H-M   'P 1'
#
loop_
_entity.id
_entity.type
_entity.pdbx_description
1 polymer ?
#
loop_
_entity_poly.entity_id
_entity_poly.type
_entity_poly.pdbx_seq_one_letter_code
_entity_poly.pdbx_strand_id
1 'polypeptide(L)'
;MEKNNKQTGKRSYESQFLRRQTMKGRGNRCIYVREEYHDKLSLIVQIIGGGKIPLYAYLDNILKQHFEQFREDIVKDYEKMNKPLI
;
A
#
# COMPACT_ATOMS: atom_id res chain seq x y z
N MET A 1 5.79 -30.70 28.71
CA MET A 1 4.54 -30.20 28.12
C MET A 1 4.82 -28.85 27.48
N GLU A 2 5.19 -28.84 26.20
CA GLU A 2 5.43 -27.62 25.44
C GLU A 2 4.11 -27.01 24.99
N LYS A 3 3.81 -25.80 25.46
CA LYS A 3 2.68 -25.01 24.94
C LYS A 3 3.18 -24.21 23.74
N ASN A 4 3.00 -24.78 22.55
CA ASN A 4 3.11 -24.08 21.28
C ASN A 4 2.00 -23.02 21.17
N ASN A 5 2.28 -21.81 21.65
CA ASN A 5 1.43 -20.66 21.42
C ASN A 5 1.77 -20.05 20.05
N LYS A 6 1.25 -20.64 18.97
CA LYS A 6 1.20 -19.98 17.65
C LYS A 6 0.22 -18.81 17.75
N GLN A 7 0.68 -17.70 18.29
CA GLN A 7 0.08 -16.40 18.03
C GLN A 7 0.37 -16.06 16.57
N THR A 8 -0.56 -16.45 15.69
CA THR A 8 -0.73 -15.79 14.39
C THR A 8 -1.16 -14.35 14.70
N GLY A 9 -0.19 -13.50 15.04
CA GLY A 9 -0.43 -12.11 15.35
C GLY A 9 -1.14 -11.45 14.18
N LYS A 10 -2.44 -11.15 14.35
CA LYS A 10 -3.19 -10.27 13.46
C LYS A 10 -2.38 -8.99 13.34
N ARG A 11 -1.69 -8.80 12.20
CA ARG A 11 -1.03 -7.53 11.90
C ARG A 11 -2.11 -6.45 11.96
N SER A 12 -1.91 -5.43 12.80
CA SER A 12 -2.87 -4.34 12.90
C SER A 12 -2.84 -3.54 11.60
N TYR A 13 -3.98 -2.96 11.21
CA TYR A 13 -4.08 -2.07 10.06
C TYR A 13 -2.97 -0.99 10.07
N GLU A 14 -2.73 -0.41 11.23
CA GLU A 14 -1.67 0.57 11.45
C GLU A 14 -0.28 0.00 11.10
N SER A 15 0.04 -1.20 11.59
CA SER A 15 1.33 -1.84 11.27
C SER A 15 1.51 -2.17 9.79
N GLN A 16 0.43 -2.35 9.03
CA GLN A 16 0.50 -2.71 7.62
C GLN A 16 0.61 -1.46 6.73
N PHE A 17 -0.23 -0.45 6.97
CA PHE A 17 -0.38 0.68 6.06
C PHE A 17 0.10 2.01 6.61
N LEU A 18 0.19 2.15 7.93
CA LEU A 18 0.59 3.39 8.60
C LEU A 18 2.05 3.29 9.05
N ARG A 19 2.92 2.91 8.10
CA ARG A 19 4.36 2.94 8.31
C ARG A 19 4.96 4.16 7.65
N ARG A 20 5.76 4.91 8.40
CA ARG A 20 6.55 6.02 7.87
C ARG A 20 7.73 5.44 7.11
N GLN A 21 7.52 5.03 5.86
CA GLN A 21 8.61 4.72 4.96
C GLN A 21 9.15 6.04 4.42
N THR A 22 10.41 6.34 4.75
CA THR A 22 11.15 7.43 4.13
C THR A 22 11.48 7.02 2.70
N MET A 23 10.63 7.43 1.76
CA MET A 23 11.06 7.56 0.36
C MET A 23 12.36 8.37 0.36
N LYS A 24 13.41 7.88 -0.31
CA LYS A 24 14.65 8.65 -0.53
C LYS A 24 14.31 9.80 -1.49
N GLY A 25 13.73 10.87 -0.95
CA GLY A 25 13.26 12.05 -1.68
C GLY A 25 11.74 12.13 -1.85
N ARG A 26 11.26 13.30 -2.30
CA ARG A 26 9.92 13.44 -2.88
C ARG A 26 9.97 12.82 -4.28
N GLY A 27 9.15 11.83 -4.57
CA GLY A 27 9.02 11.35 -5.95
C GLY A 27 8.62 12.51 -6.87
N ASN A 28 9.24 12.64 -8.04
CA ASN A 28 8.94 13.72 -9.00
C ASN A 28 7.65 13.48 -9.81
N ARG A 29 6.75 12.60 -9.34
CA ARG A 29 5.54 12.19 -10.06
C ARG A 29 4.31 12.38 -9.18
N CYS A 30 3.32 13.09 -9.71
CA CYS A 30 2.00 13.29 -9.11
C CYS A 30 0.98 12.45 -9.88
N ILE A 31 0.04 11.83 -9.17
CA ILE A 31 -1.11 11.17 -9.78
C ILE A 31 -2.38 11.89 -9.34
N TYR A 32 -3.36 11.98 -10.23
CA TYR A 32 -4.67 12.49 -9.90
C TYR A 32 -5.48 11.41 -9.19
N VAL A 33 -6.16 11.82 -8.12
CA VAL A 33 -7.07 10.96 -7.34
C VAL A 33 -8.40 11.70 -7.27
N ARG A 34 -9.52 10.96 -7.32
CA ARG A 34 -10.86 11.53 -7.14
C ARG A 34 -10.94 12.20 -5.77
N GLU A 35 -11.65 13.32 -5.69
CA GLU A 35 -11.84 14.09 -4.45
C GLU A 35 -12.34 13.21 -3.29
N GLU A 36 -13.38 12.40 -3.56
CA GLU A 36 -13.94 11.46 -2.58
C GLU A 36 -12.92 10.44 -2.02
N TYR A 37 -11.91 10.06 -2.80
CA TYR A 37 -10.86 9.15 -2.34
C TYR A 37 -9.76 9.92 -1.62
N HIS A 38 -9.41 11.11 -2.10
CA HIS A 38 -8.48 11.98 -1.41
C HIS A 38 -8.95 12.27 0.02
N ASP A 39 -10.24 12.58 0.20
CA ASP A 39 -10.81 12.88 1.51
C ASP A 39 -10.78 11.67 2.45
N LYS A 40 -11.15 10.50 1.94
CA LYS A 40 -11.07 9.24 2.71
C LYS A 40 -9.64 8.92 3.14
N LEU A 41 -8.68 9.01 2.22
CA LEU A 41 -7.28 8.76 2.52
C LEU A 41 -6.75 9.77 3.55
N SER A 42 -7.13 11.04 3.42
CA SER A 42 -6.75 12.11 4.35
C SER A 42 -7.30 11.85 5.75
N LEU A 43 -8.56 11.45 5.85
CA LEU A 43 -9.21 11.13 7.12
C LEU A 43 -8.51 9.97 7.84
N ILE A 44 -8.14 8.92 7.11
CA ILE A 44 -7.41 7.77 7.67
C ILE A 44 -6.07 8.22 8.26
N VAL A 45 -5.33 9.03 7.52
CA VAL A 45 -4.01 9.52 7.93
C VAL A 45 -4.12 10.47 9.14
N GLN A 46 -5.18 11.27 9.21
CA GLN A 46 -5.42 12.18 10.34
C GLN A 46 -5.89 11.44 11.59
N ILE A 47 -6.93 10.61 11.47
CA ILE A 47 -7.55 9.93 12.62
C ILE A 47 -6.69 8.76 13.10
N ILE A 48 -6.33 7.85 12.19
CA ILE A 48 -5.63 6.61 12.55
C ILE A 48 -4.11 6.85 12.57
N GLY A 49 -3.59 7.60 11.59
CA GLY A 49 -2.16 7.95 11.53
C GLY A 49 -1.75 9.05 12.52
N GLY A 50 -2.71 9.66 13.23
CA GLY A 50 -2.48 10.73 14.20
C GLY A 50 -1.73 11.94 13.61
N GLY A 51 -1.84 12.18 12.30
CA GLY A 51 -1.11 13.23 11.58
C GLY A 51 0.42 13.02 11.50
N LYS A 52 0.94 11.89 12.00
CA LYS A 52 2.38 11.60 12.03
C LYS A 52 2.91 11.06 10.71
N ILE A 53 2.01 10.67 9.82
CA ILE A 53 2.32 10.05 8.54
C ILE A 53 1.80 10.99 7.45
N PRO A 54 2.61 11.33 6.45
CA PRO A 54 2.11 12.14 5.34
C PRO A 54 1.28 11.27 4.39
N LEU A 55 0.29 11.89 3.73
CA LEU A 55 -0.63 11.21 2.81
C LEU A 55 0.09 10.36 1.74
N TYR A 56 1.20 10.88 1.19
CA TYR A 56 1.97 10.16 0.18
C TYR A 56 2.57 8.85 0.72
N ALA A 57 2.97 8.78 2.00
CA ALA A 57 3.58 7.59 2.58
C ALA A 57 2.52 6.50 2.80
N TYR A 58 1.31 6.91 3.17
CA TYR A 58 0.18 5.99 3.26
C TYR A 58 -0.20 5.45 1.87
N LEU A 59 -0.25 6.31 0.85
CA LEU A 59 -0.51 5.89 -0.53
C LEU A 59 0.57 4.95 -1.06
N ASP A 60 1.85 5.21 -0.77
CA ASP A 60 2.96 4.34 -1.13
C ASP A 60 2.83 2.95 -0.49
N ASN A 61 2.43 2.87 0.78
CA ASN A 61 2.17 1.58 1.44
C ASN A 61 0.99 0.82 0.81
N ILE A 62 -0.08 1.52 0.41
CA ILE A 62 -1.20 0.90 -0.32
C ILE A 62 -0.70 0.32 -1.65
N LEU A 63 0.05 1.11 -2.43
CA LEU A 63 0.59 0.67 -3.72
C LEU A 63 1.53 -0.53 -3.54
N LYS A 64 2.41 -0.48 -2.55
CA LYS A 64 3.31 -1.59 -2.22
C LYS A 64 2.53 -2.88 -1.95
N GLN A 65 1.53 -2.82 -1.08
CA GLN A 65 0.72 -4.01 -0.79
C GLN A 65 -0.04 -4.49 -2.03
N HIS A 66 -0.60 -3.56 -2.82
CA HIS A 66 -1.28 -3.91 -4.07
C HIS A 66 -0.33 -4.65 -5.02
N PHE A 67 0.88 -4.14 -5.23
CA PHE A 67 1.86 -4.82 -6.07
C PHE A 67 2.33 -6.15 -5.49
N GLU A 68 2.52 -6.26 -4.17
CA GLU A 68 2.86 -7.54 -3.54
C GLU A 68 1.75 -8.59 -3.70
N GLN A 69 0.48 -8.19 -3.59
CA GLN A 69 -0.66 -9.09 -3.69
C GLN A 69 -0.99 -9.49 -5.13
N PHE A 70 -0.85 -8.58 -6.09
CA PHE A 70 -1.29 -8.78 -7.47
C PHE A 70 -0.14 -8.90 -8.47
N ARG A 71 1.10 -9.06 -8.01
CA ARG A 71 2.29 -9.12 -8.88
C ARG A 71 2.14 -10.12 -10.03
N GLU A 72 1.74 -11.35 -9.70
CA GLU A 72 1.68 -12.45 -10.67
C GLU A 72 0.59 -12.21 -11.71
N ASP A 73 -0.59 -11.77 -11.27
CA ASP A 73 -1.71 -11.44 -12.15
C ASP A 73 -1.35 -10.28 -13.09
N ILE A 74 -0.76 -9.20 -12.55
CA ILE A 74 -0.30 -8.05 -13.34
C ILE A 74 0.69 -8.49 -14.41
N VAL A 75 1.69 -9.32 -14.06
CA VAL A 75 2.69 -9.81 -15.03
C VAL A 75 2.03 -10.68 -16.09
N LYS A 76 1.17 -11.62 -15.68
CA LYS A 76 0.47 -12.52 -16.60
C LYS A 76 -0.40 -11.77 -17.60
N ASP A 77 -1.17 -10.79 -17.13
CA ASP A 77 -2.03 -9.98 -17.99
C ASP A 77 -1.20 -9.06 -18.90
N TYR A 78 -0.12 -8.48 -18.39
CA TYR A 78 0.81 -7.68 -19.18
C TYR A 78 1.41 -8.50 -20.34
N GLU A 79 1.92 -9.70 -20.05
CA GLU A 79 2.46 -10.60 -21.09
C GLU A 79 1.39 -11.03 -22.10
N LYS A 80 0.15 -11.26 -21.65
CA LYS A 80 -0.95 -11.60 -22.55
C LYS A 80 -1.28 -10.46 -23.52
N MET A 81 -1.22 -9.21 -23.06
CA MET A 81 -1.52 -8.03 -23.88
C MET A 81 -0.33 -7.59 -24.74
N ASN A 82 0.91 -7.84 -24.30
CA ASN A 82 2.13 -7.44 -25.01
C ASN A 82 2.78 -8.55 -25.84
N LYS A 83 2.21 -9.75 -25.91
CA LYS A 83 2.63 -10.72 -26.93
C LYS A 83 2.23 -10.17 -28.30
N PRO A 84 3.19 -9.78 -29.16
CA PRO A 84 2.86 -9.63 -30.56
C PRO A 84 2.38 -11.02 -31.02
N LEU A 85 1.25 -11.04 -31.71
CA LEU A 85 0.92 -12.19 -32.54
C LEU A 85 2.03 -12.21 -33.61
N ILE A 86 2.98 -13.13 -33.45
CA ILE A 86 4.23 -13.36 -34.23
C ILE A 86 5.50 -12.87 -33.50
#